data_AF-A0A2V6KTY4-F1
#
_entry.id   AF-A0A2V6KTY4-F1
#
_cell.length_a   1.000
_cell.length_b   1.000
_cell.length_c   1.000
_cell.angle_alpha   90.00
_cell.angle_beta   90.00
_cell.angle_gamma   90.00
#
_symmetry.space_group_name_H-M   'P 1'
#
loop_
_entity.id
_entity.type
_entity.pdbx_description
1 polymer ?
#
loop_
_entity_poly.entity_id
_entity_poly.type
_entity_poly.pdbx_seq_one_letter_code
_entity_poly.pdbx_strand_id
1 'polypeptide(L)'
;MAGTHYYSTTGIAARGRIYVAGDNKVYAFEVPTSSPTPTATPTATATPTPTATPTSTPTPTVTPTPTPRSTPTPRPHPAPQPRPTPR
;
A
#
# COMPACT_ATOMS: atom_id res chain seq x y z
N MET A 1 8.95 19.53 67.58
CA MET A 1 7.53 19.20 67.34
C MET A 1 7.07 20.01 66.15
N ALA A 2 6.77 19.37 65.01
CA ALA A 2 6.14 20.03 63.87
C ALA A 2 4.66 20.23 64.22
N GLY A 3 4.26 21.46 64.49
CA GLY A 3 2.87 21.81 64.80
C GLY A 3 2.02 21.84 63.53
N THR A 4 0.74 21.46 63.66
CA THR A 4 -0.26 21.67 62.60
C THR A 4 -0.56 23.17 62.52
N HIS A 5 -0.18 23.80 61.41
CA HIS A 5 -0.46 25.21 61.15
C HIS A 5 -1.70 25.34 60.26
N TYR A 6 -2.65 26.18 60.67
CA TYR A 6 -3.88 26.45 59.93
C TYR A 6 -3.63 27.66 59.02
N TYR A 7 -3.54 27.40 57.72
CA TYR A 7 -3.30 28.46 56.74
C TYR A 7 -4.62 28.94 56.13
N SER A 8 -4.73 30.23 55.82
CA SER A 8 -5.85 30.73 55.02
C SER A 8 -5.80 30.10 53.62
N THR A 9 -6.91 29.56 53.13
CA THR A 9 -7.04 28.80 51.87
C THR A 9 -6.66 29.59 50.61
N THR A 10 -6.46 30.90 50.69
CA THR A 10 -6.05 31.75 49.56
C THR A 10 -4.54 31.98 49.56
N GLY A 11 -3.83 31.26 48.69
CA GLY A 11 -2.38 31.41 48.46
C GLY A 11 -2.05 32.01 47.08
N ILE A 12 -0.84 32.55 46.93
CA ILE A 12 -0.31 33.08 45.67
C ILE A 12 0.82 32.17 45.18
N ALA A 13 0.77 31.73 43.92
CA ALA A 13 1.87 31.03 43.28
C ALA A 13 2.68 31.99 42.39
N ALA A 14 3.95 32.21 42.70
CA ALA A 14 4.84 33.07 41.93
C ALA A 14 6.29 32.58 42.02
N ARG A 15 7.05 32.71 40.93
CA ARG A 15 8.50 32.42 40.88
C ARG A 15 8.87 31.02 41.42
N GLY A 16 8.04 30.01 41.14
CA GLY A 16 8.27 28.61 41.57
C GLY A 16 7.98 28.35 43.05
N ARG A 17 7.34 29.28 43.76
CA ARG A 17 6.96 29.13 45.17
C ARG A 17 5.47 29.41 45.39
N ILE A 18 4.91 28.75 46.39
CA ILE A 18 3.55 28.99 46.89
C ILE A 18 3.67 29.80 48.18
N TYR A 19 3.03 30.96 48.22
CA TYR A 19 3.01 31.86 49.37
C TYR A 19 1.66 31.78 50.05
N VAL A 20 1.67 31.54 51.37
CA VAL A 20 0.46 31.47 52.18
C VAL A 20 0.62 32.31 53.44
N ALA A 21 -0.35 33.18 53.70
CA ALA A 21 -0.37 34.01 54.90
C ALA A 21 -1.17 33.32 56.02
N GLY A 22 -0.62 33.33 57.24
CA GLY A 22 -1.22 32.75 58.44
C GLY A 22 -0.35 33.03 59.66
N ASP A 23 -0.89 32.97 60.88
CA ASP A 23 -0.12 33.15 62.13
C ASP A 23 0.78 34.42 62.15
N ASN A 24 0.29 35.54 61.60
CA ASN A 24 1.05 36.80 61.44
C ASN A 24 2.37 36.64 60.67
N LYS A 25 2.47 35.62 59.80
CA LYS A 25 3.64 35.25 59.00
C LYS A 25 3.26 34.91 57.56
N VAL A 26 4.26 34.92 56.68
CA VAL A 26 4.17 34.41 55.31
C VAL A 26 5.02 33.15 55.21
N TYR A 27 4.38 32.06 54.82
CA TYR A 27 5.02 30.79 54.56
C TYR A 27 5.29 30.64 53.06
N ALA A 28 6.42 30.02 52.71
CA ALA A 28 6.80 29.74 51.34
C ALA A 28 7.07 28.25 51.16
N PHE A 29 6.42 27.64 50.17
CA PHE A 29 6.58 26.24 49.79
C PHE A 29 7.15 26.15 48.38
N GLU A 30 8.00 25.16 48.12
CA GLU A 30 8.43 24.87 46.76
C GLU A 30 7.27 24.30 45.95
N VAL A 31 7.07 24.81 44.74
CA VAL A 31 6.14 24.19 43.79
C VAL A 31 6.80 22.88 43.32
N PRO A 32 6.13 21.72 43.41
CA PRO A 32 6.65 20.50 42.83
C PRO A 32 6.78 20.68 41.32
N THR A 33 8.02 20.81 40.83
CA THR A 33 8.31 20.91 39.40
C THR A 33 8.54 19.51 38.84
N SER A 34 7.47 18.80 38.49
CA SER A 34 7.62 17.66 37.59
C SER A 34 7.88 18.22 36.19
N SER A 35 9.15 18.19 35.75
CA SER A 35 9.43 18.40 34.33
C SER A 35 8.93 17.16 33.58
N PRO A 36 8.00 17.27 32.61
CA PRO A 36 7.66 16.14 31.79
C PRO A 36 8.91 15.69 31.01
N THR A 37 9.19 14.40 31.03
CA THR A 37 10.22 13.82 30.15
C THR A 37 9.65 13.82 28.72
N PRO A 38 10.37 14.33 27.71
CA PRO A 38 9.90 14.26 26.33
C PRO A 38 9.77 12.79 25.91
N THR A 39 8.60 12.42 25.40
CA THR A 39 8.38 11.09 24.81
C THR A 39 9.00 11.04 23.43
N ALA A 40 9.77 9.99 23.12
CA ALA A 40 10.34 9.80 21.79
C ALA A 40 9.22 9.71 20.73
N THR A 41 9.36 10.43 19.63
CA THR A 41 8.43 10.37 18.50
C THR A 41 8.74 9.11 17.67
N PRO A 42 7.74 8.31 17.26
CA PRO A 42 7.98 7.16 16.40
C PRO A 42 8.60 7.60 15.07
N THR A 43 9.60 6.87 14.59
CA THR A 43 10.23 7.11 13.28
C THR A 43 9.40 6.40 12.21
N ALA A 44 9.16 7.06 11.08
CA ALA A 44 8.44 6.46 9.96
C ALA A 44 9.26 5.30 9.36
N THR A 45 8.66 4.12 9.25
CA THR A 45 9.27 2.95 8.60
C THR A 45 9.04 3.04 7.10
N ALA A 46 10.07 2.74 6.29
CA ALA A 46 9.93 2.71 4.84
C ALA A 46 8.94 1.62 4.40
N THR A 47 7.97 1.99 3.56
CA THR A 47 7.02 1.04 2.94
C THR A 47 7.73 0.29 1.79
N PRO A 48 7.62 -1.05 1.71
CA PRO A 48 8.18 -1.79 0.58
C PRO A 48 7.53 -1.35 -0.74
N THR A 49 8.34 -1.17 -1.77
CA THR A 49 7.87 -0.84 -3.12
C THR A 49 7.36 -2.11 -3.82
N PRO A 50 6.21 -2.09 -4.49
CA PRO A 50 5.74 -3.27 -5.24
C PRO A 50 6.71 -3.60 -6.37
N THR A 51 7.13 -4.87 -6.44
CA THR A 51 7.94 -5.39 -7.54
C THR A 51 7.04 -5.76 -8.71
N ALA A 52 7.42 -5.37 -9.93
CA ALA A 52 6.68 -5.76 -11.13
C ALA A 52 6.72 -7.28 -11.33
N THR A 53 5.55 -7.89 -11.50
CA THR A 53 5.43 -9.32 -11.85
C THR A 53 5.78 -9.51 -13.33
N PRO A 54 6.62 -10.49 -13.70
CA PRO A 54 6.88 -10.80 -15.10
C PRO A 54 5.59 -11.23 -15.80
N THR A 55 5.31 -10.65 -16.97
CA THR A 55 4.19 -11.06 -17.83
C THR A 55 4.59 -12.28 -18.66
N SER A 56 3.68 -13.24 -18.81
CA SER A 56 3.89 -14.38 -19.70
C SER A 56 3.89 -13.93 -21.15
N THR A 57 4.95 -14.28 -21.89
CA THR A 57 5.03 -14.05 -23.34
C THR A 57 4.13 -15.06 -24.05
N PRO A 58 3.31 -14.65 -25.04
CA PRO A 58 2.52 -15.59 -25.82
C PRO A 58 3.44 -16.56 -26.60
N THR A 59 3.12 -17.85 -26.54
CA THR A 59 3.82 -18.89 -27.31
C THR A 59 3.40 -18.81 -28.78
N PRO A 60 4.33 -18.88 -29.76
CA PRO A 60 3.98 -18.91 -31.17
C PRO A 60 3.09 -20.11 -31.49
N THR A 61 2.00 -19.88 -32.23
CA THR A 61 1.09 -20.94 -32.69
C THR A 61 1.58 -21.47 -34.04
N VAL A 62 1.76 -22.78 -34.16
CA VAL A 62 2.14 -23.41 -35.42
C VAL A 62 0.97 -23.32 -36.40
N THR A 63 1.19 -22.72 -37.57
CA THR A 63 0.18 -22.65 -38.63
C THR A 63 0.19 -23.96 -39.43
N PRO A 64 -0.97 -24.61 -39.67
CA PRO A 64 -1.01 -25.83 -40.45
C PRO A 64 -0.62 -25.57 -41.90
N THR A 65 0.24 -26.42 -42.45
CA THR A 65 0.63 -26.38 -43.86
C THR A 65 -0.52 -26.87 -44.74
N PRO A 66 -0.88 -26.17 -45.83
CA PRO A 66 -1.92 -26.64 -46.74
C PRO A 66 -1.51 -27.97 -47.37
N THR A 67 -2.43 -28.95 -47.37
CA THR A 67 -2.25 -30.23 -48.06
C THR A 67 -2.47 -30.06 -49.57
N PRO A 68 -1.61 -30.65 -50.41
CA PRO A 68 -1.79 -30.59 -51.85
C PRO A 68 -3.06 -31.33 -52.27
N ARG A 69 -3.86 -30.68 -53.14
CA ARG A 69 -5.05 -31.29 -53.74
C ARG A 69 -4.64 -32.17 -54.91
N SER A 70 -5.21 -33.36 -55.02
CA SER A 70 -5.04 -34.22 -56.19
C SER A 70 -5.60 -33.57 -57.45
N THR A 71 -4.83 -33.63 -58.54
CA THR A 71 -5.22 -33.13 -59.85
C THR A 71 -6.29 -34.05 -60.46
N PRO A 72 -7.42 -33.54 -60.96
CA PRO A 72 -8.44 -34.39 -61.59
C PRO A 72 -7.89 -35.04 -62.86
N THR A 73 -8.09 -36.35 -63.01
CA THR A 73 -7.71 -37.09 -64.21
C THR A 73 -8.63 -36.71 -65.38
N PRO A 74 -8.10 -36.30 -66.55
CA PRO A 74 -8.92 -36.04 -67.73
C PRO A 74 -9.68 -37.29 -68.17
N ARG A 75 -10.96 -37.14 -68.49
CA ARG A 75 -11.77 -38.23 -69.06
C ARG A 75 -11.42 -38.40 -70.55
N PRO A 76 -11.33 -39.63 -71.07
CA PRO A 76 -11.12 -39.84 -72.50
C PRO A 76 -12.22 -39.16 -73.33
N HIS A 77 -11.82 -38.46 -74.39
CA HIS A 77 -12.74 -37.88 -75.35
C HIS A 77 -13.39 -39.01 -76.18
N PRO A 78 -14.71 -39.03 -76.35
CA PRO A 78 -15.37 -40.01 -77.20
C PRO A 78 -14.80 -39.96 -78.63
N ALA A 79 -14.51 -41.12 -79.21
CA ALA A 79 -14.06 -41.21 -80.59
C ALA A 79 -15.18 -40.70 -81.54
N PRO A 80 -14.83 -39.95 -82.61
CA PRO A 80 -15.82 -39.56 -83.61
C PRO A 80 -16.48 -40.79 -84.21
N GLN A 81 -17.81 -40.78 -84.31
CA GLN A 81 -18.55 -41.89 -84.89
C GLN A 81 -18.20 -42.08 -86.38
N PRO A 82 -18.11 -43.32 -86.87
CA PRO A 82 -17.96 -43.59 -88.29
C PRO A 82 -19.12 -42.99 -89.07
N ARG A 83 -18.81 -42.29 -90.17
CA ARG A 83 -19.82 -41.77 -91.10
C ARG A 83 -20.56 -42.95 -91.74
N PRO A 84 -21.90 -43.01 -91.67
CA PRO A 84 -22.65 -44.08 -92.32
C PRO A 84 -22.48 -44.01 -93.84
N THR A 85 -22.26 -45.17 -94.47
CA THR A 85 -22.08 -45.32 -95.91
C THR A 85 -23.42 -45.19 -96.64
N PRO A 86 -23.53 -44.36 -97.69
CA PRO A 86 -24.72 -44.31 -98.55
C PRO A 86 -24.90 -45.61 -99.34
N ARG A 87 -26.16 -45.98 -99.60
CA ARG A 87 -26.59 -47.17 -100.35
C ARG A 87 -26.77 -46.87 -101.84
#